data_AF-A0A5C1A6V4-F1
#
_entry.id   AF-A0A5C1A6V4-F1
#
_cell.length_a   1.000
_cell.length_b   1.000
_cell.length_c   1.000
_cell.angle_alpha   90.00
_cell.angle_beta   90.00
_cell.angle_gamma   90.00
#
_symmetry.space_group_name_H-M   'P 1'
#
loop_
_entity.id
_entity.type
_entity.pdbx_description
1 polymer ?
#
loop_
_entity_poly.entity_id
_entity_poly.type
_entity_poly.pdbx_seq_one_letter_code
_entity_poly.pdbx_strand_id
1 'polypeptide(L)'
;MTATVFDELFSLMTPERLLRDPRATGEGVAVAILDSGVERALLEDRFIKAGTPILPIEGAVFRGTKPEILPYTGHQSSPHGTTVADIILTLAPKVKLYSADVFGTQGTCEVETVVAALRHAIDVWKVKVVNLSLGVPEHRLQQLPRRQQLFKAIEEAYFRDVLVFAAANNDHPITRSYPAVYSPPLISVDKGLFDDPLGFAYLLRDQIEFQAHSRGYLGPFAREPATSWATPHLAGIAARILSLKPDLKPFEIKTILYWMFRATK
;
A
#
# COMPACT_ATOMS: atom_id res chain seq x y z
N MET A 1 4.51 14.43 37.65
CA MET A 1 5.09 13.07 37.51
C MET A 1 6.43 13.23 36.83
N THR A 2 7.45 12.46 37.21
CA THR A 2 8.75 12.44 36.53
C THR A 2 8.60 11.82 35.14
N ALA A 3 9.22 12.43 34.12
CA ALA A 3 9.25 11.89 32.77
C ALA A 3 9.86 10.48 32.77
N THR A 4 9.26 9.58 32.00
CA THR A 4 9.73 8.22 31.79
C THR A 4 10.63 8.17 30.56
N VAL A 5 11.42 7.09 30.43
CA VAL A 5 12.22 6.83 29.22
C VAL A 5 11.36 6.78 27.94
N PHE A 6 10.06 6.44 28.04
CA PHE A 6 9.15 6.46 26.90
C PHE A 6 8.78 7.88 26.48
N ASP A 7 8.71 8.83 27.41
CA ASP A 7 8.47 10.24 27.08
C ASP A 7 9.65 10.82 26.31
N GLU A 8 10.88 10.45 26.71
CA GLU A 8 12.09 10.78 25.95
C GLU A 8 12.06 10.14 24.55
N LEU A 9 11.73 8.85 24.44
CA LEU A 9 11.64 8.16 23.16
C LEU A 9 10.60 8.80 22.23
N PHE A 10 9.42 9.14 22.74
CA PHE A 10 8.36 9.78 21.96
C PHE A 10 8.72 11.21 21.55
N SER A 11 9.56 11.91 22.32
CA SER A 11 10.12 13.20 21.88
C SER A 11 11.07 13.07 20.67
N LEU A 12 11.66 11.89 20.47
CA LEU A 12 12.56 11.60 19.34
C LEU A 12 11.83 11.03 18.12
N MET A 13 10.70 10.35 18.31
CA MET A 13 9.95 9.64 17.27
C MET A 13 8.72 10.42 16.77
N THR A 14 8.91 11.67 16.36
CA THR A 14 7.81 12.49 15.81
C THR A 14 7.67 12.29 14.29
N PRO A 15 6.45 12.48 13.71
CA PRO A 15 6.28 12.48 12.26
C PRO A 15 7.21 13.47 11.55
N GLU A 16 7.44 14.65 12.14
CA GLU A 16 8.35 15.64 11.58
C GLU A 16 9.76 15.05 11.42
N ARG A 17 10.31 14.44 12.47
CA ARG A 17 11.68 13.92 12.44
C ARG A 17 11.84 12.69 11.56
N LEU A 18 10.86 11.79 11.51
CA LEU A 18 10.97 10.56 10.73
C LEU A 18 10.52 10.74 9.29
N LEU A 19 9.39 11.42 9.06
CA LEU A 19 8.79 11.51 7.75
C LEU A 19 9.31 12.68 6.93
N ARG A 20 9.79 13.78 7.55
CA ARG A 20 10.44 14.90 6.84
C ARG A 20 11.97 14.80 6.83
N ASP A 21 12.57 13.72 7.35
CA ASP A 21 14.00 13.48 7.18
C ASP A 21 14.35 13.46 5.67
N PRO A 22 15.34 14.25 5.22
CA PRO A 22 15.70 14.32 3.80
C PRO A 22 16.20 12.98 3.23
N ARG A 23 16.60 12.04 4.08
CA ARG A 23 17.03 10.69 3.67
C ARG A 23 15.86 9.72 3.50
N ALA A 24 14.69 10.03 4.06
CA ALA A 24 13.51 9.15 4.04
C ALA A 24 12.82 9.16 2.67
N THR A 25 13.50 8.71 1.63
CA THR A 25 13.08 8.87 0.22
C THR A 25 12.46 7.62 -0.39
N GLY A 26 12.48 6.49 0.33
CA GLY A 26 12.13 5.18 -0.21
C GLY A 26 13.29 4.45 -0.90
N GLU A 27 14.48 5.06 -0.95
CA GLU A 27 15.68 4.44 -1.53
C GLU A 27 15.98 3.09 -0.87
N GLY A 28 16.28 2.08 -1.70
CA GLY A 28 16.53 0.71 -1.24
C GLY A 28 15.29 -0.11 -0.89
N VAL A 29 14.08 0.47 -1.01
CA VAL A 29 12.81 -0.23 -0.72
C VAL A 29 12.12 -0.63 -2.02
N ALA A 30 11.83 -1.93 -2.16
CA ALA A 30 11.01 -2.45 -3.25
C ALA A 30 9.54 -2.51 -2.84
N VAL A 31 8.66 -1.98 -3.69
CA VAL A 31 7.22 -1.84 -3.45
C VAL A 31 6.44 -2.45 -4.62
N ALA A 32 5.51 -3.36 -4.34
CA ALA A 32 4.57 -3.88 -5.34
C ALA A 32 3.18 -3.25 -5.19
N ILE A 33 2.58 -2.88 -6.31
CA ILE A 33 1.17 -2.48 -6.42
C ILE A 33 0.44 -3.58 -7.16
N LEU A 34 -0.51 -4.24 -6.49
CA LEU A 34 -1.42 -5.20 -7.13
C LEU A 34 -2.72 -4.47 -7.42
N ASP A 35 -2.89 -4.07 -8.68
CA ASP A 35 -3.97 -3.19 -9.12
C ASP A 35 -4.22 -3.38 -10.64
N SER A 36 -4.67 -2.36 -11.36
CA SER A 36 -5.00 -2.41 -12.80
C SER A 36 -3.83 -2.07 -13.72
N GLY A 37 -2.60 -2.35 -13.29
CA GLY A 37 -1.39 -1.96 -14.00
C GLY A 37 -1.08 -0.46 -13.89
N VAL A 38 0.05 -0.04 -14.48
CA VAL A 38 0.57 1.33 -14.42
C VAL A 38 0.94 1.81 -15.81
N GLU A 39 0.61 3.05 -16.14
CA GLU A 39 1.06 3.74 -17.35
C GLU A 39 2.43 4.38 -17.07
N ARG A 40 3.49 3.64 -17.38
CA ARG A 40 4.88 3.98 -17.02
C ARG A 40 5.31 5.31 -17.63
N ALA A 41 5.08 5.48 -18.92
CA ALA A 41 5.55 6.67 -19.64
C ALA A 41 4.93 7.96 -19.09
N LEU A 42 3.66 7.90 -18.66
CA LEU A 42 2.96 9.03 -18.04
C LEU A 42 3.63 9.44 -16.72
N LEU A 43 3.96 8.48 -15.86
CA LEU A 43 4.60 8.76 -14.58
C LEU A 43 6.05 9.21 -14.76
N GLU A 44 6.84 8.52 -15.58
CA GLU A 44 8.22 8.92 -15.87
C GLU A 44 8.30 10.37 -16.37
N ASP A 45 7.46 10.75 -17.34
CA ASP A 45 7.37 12.12 -17.85
C ASP A 45 6.96 13.14 -16.76
N ARG A 46 5.92 12.82 -15.96
CA ARG A 46 5.47 13.67 -14.85
C ARG A 46 6.60 13.96 -13.86
N PHE A 47 7.31 12.92 -13.43
CA PHE A 47 8.33 13.02 -12.40
C PHE A 47 9.64 13.65 -12.92
N ILE A 48 9.99 13.43 -14.19
CA ILE A 48 11.07 14.17 -14.86
C ILE A 48 10.75 15.67 -14.91
N LYS A 49 9.54 16.04 -15.34
CA LYS A 49 9.10 17.45 -15.40
C LYS A 49 9.03 18.12 -14.02
N ALA A 50 8.76 17.35 -12.98
CA ALA A 50 8.80 17.80 -11.59
C ALA A 50 10.22 17.88 -10.99
N GLY A 51 11.27 17.54 -11.76
CA GLY A 51 12.66 17.57 -11.29
C GLY A 51 13.03 16.46 -10.32
N THR A 52 12.21 15.41 -10.22
CA THR A 52 12.41 14.27 -9.30
C THR A 52 12.28 12.95 -10.06
N PRO A 53 13.23 12.60 -10.96
CA PRO A 53 13.13 11.39 -11.76
C PRO A 53 13.05 10.14 -10.87
N ILE A 54 12.18 9.21 -11.27
CA ILE A 54 11.92 7.95 -10.58
C ILE A 54 12.76 6.79 -11.17
N LEU A 55 12.88 5.70 -10.42
CA LEU A 55 13.44 4.46 -10.95
C LEU A 55 12.49 3.83 -11.99
N PRO A 56 13.01 3.05 -12.97
CA PRO A 56 12.16 2.37 -13.95
C PRO A 56 11.11 1.49 -13.28
N ILE A 57 9.87 1.59 -13.77
CA ILE A 57 8.77 0.75 -13.31
C ILE A 57 8.84 -0.59 -14.04
N GLU A 58 8.97 -1.67 -13.27
CA GLU A 58 8.90 -3.05 -13.74
C GLU A 58 7.52 -3.63 -13.42
N GLY A 59 7.15 -4.77 -14.00
CA GLY A 59 5.84 -5.33 -13.71
C GLY A 59 5.53 -6.64 -14.43
N ALA A 60 4.32 -7.12 -14.17
CA ALA A 60 3.74 -8.28 -14.83
C ALA A 60 2.21 -8.20 -14.87
N VAL A 61 1.63 -8.98 -15.75
CA VAL A 61 0.19 -9.05 -15.97
C VAL A 61 -0.31 -10.46 -15.60
N PHE A 62 -1.25 -10.53 -14.65
CA PHE A 62 -1.75 -11.78 -14.08
C PHE A 62 -3.20 -12.02 -14.54
N ARG A 63 -3.52 -13.27 -14.91
CA ARG A 63 -4.86 -13.67 -15.38
C ARG A 63 -5.24 -15.02 -14.76
N GLY A 64 -6.33 -15.06 -13.98
CA GLY A 64 -6.70 -16.21 -13.14
C GLY A 64 -6.88 -17.54 -13.87
N THR A 65 -7.27 -17.53 -15.15
CA THR A 65 -7.54 -18.75 -15.91
C THR A 65 -6.30 -19.39 -16.55
N LYS A 66 -5.12 -18.76 -16.48
CA LYS A 66 -3.89 -19.29 -17.08
C LYS A 66 -2.72 -19.19 -16.11
N PRO A 67 -1.89 -20.24 -15.97
CA PRO A 67 -0.70 -20.19 -15.13
C PRO A 67 0.39 -19.25 -15.69
N GLU A 68 0.27 -18.83 -16.96
CA GLU A 68 1.22 -17.97 -17.63
C GLU A 68 1.08 -16.52 -17.14
N ILE A 69 2.18 -15.99 -16.59
CA ILE A 69 2.32 -14.58 -16.26
C ILE A 69 2.74 -13.85 -17.55
N LEU A 70 1.93 -12.87 -17.96
CA LEU A 70 2.18 -12.11 -19.18
C LEU A 70 3.13 -10.93 -18.90
N PRO A 71 3.95 -10.54 -19.89
CA PRO A 71 4.90 -9.44 -19.72
C PRO A 71 4.18 -8.10 -19.55
N TYR A 72 4.71 -7.26 -18.68
CA TYR A 72 4.31 -5.85 -18.60
C TYR A 72 4.98 -5.03 -19.69
N THR A 73 4.17 -4.34 -20.48
CA THR A 73 4.64 -3.54 -21.62
C THR A 73 4.78 -2.05 -21.31
N GLY A 74 4.54 -1.64 -20.05
CA GLY A 74 4.53 -0.23 -19.67
C GLY A 74 3.13 0.39 -19.60
N HIS A 75 2.08 -0.37 -19.90
CA HIS A 75 0.70 0.12 -19.99
C HIS A 75 -0.19 -0.43 -18.89
N GLN A 76 -1.16 0.39 -18.50
CA GLN A 76 -2.23 0.01 -17.59
C GLN A 76 -3.42 -0.61 -18.32
N SER A 77 -4.22 -1.42 -17.62
CA SER A 77 -5.52 -1.88 -18.09
C SER A 77 -6.65 -0.91 -17.73
N SER A 78 -6.48 -0.15 -16.64
CA SER A 78 -7.39 0.92 -16.18
C SER A 78 -6.58 1.99 -15.41
N PRO A 79 -7.02 3.27 -15.40
CA PRO A 79 -6.30 4.39 -14.76
C PRO A 79 -5.99 4.25 -13.27
N HIS A 80 -6.72 3.38 -12.55
CA HIS A 80 -6.67 3.31 -11.08
C HIS A 80 -5.27 3.02 -10.54
N GLY A 81 -4.60 1.97 -11.02
CA GLY A 81 -3.27 1.59 -10.59
C GLY A 81 -2.20 2.66 -10.84
N THR A 82 -2.34 3.47 -11.90
CA THR A 82 -1.45 4.62 -12.14
C THR A 82 -1.63 5.71 -11.09
N THR A 83 -2.86 6.01 -10.66
CA THR A 83 -3.10 6.95 -9.56
C THR A 83 -2.52 6.43 -8.24
N VAL A 84 -2.64 5.12 -7.97
CA VAL A 84 -2.04 4.48 -6.79
C VAL A 84 -0.51 4.59 -6.81
N ALA A 85 0.11 4.30 -7.96
CA ALA A 85 1.55 4.44 -8.17
C ALA A 85 2.04 5.88 -8.01
N ASP A 86 1.29 6.83 -8.57
CA ASP A 86 1.55 8.25 -8.48
C ASP A 86 1.65 8.73 -7.02
N ILE A 87 0.75 8.27 -6.16
CA ILE A 87 0.75 8.57 -4.73
C ILE A 87 2.04 8.04 -4.08
N ILE A 88 2.34 6.75 -4.25
CA ILE A 88 3.53 6.14 -3.62
C ILE A 88 4.80 6.86 -4.06
N LEU A 89 4.95 7.14 -5.37
CA LEU A 89 6.12 7.82 -5.92
C LEU A 89 6.21 9.29 -5.50
N THR A 90 5.08 9.96 -5.27
CA THR A 90 5.06 11.34 -4.75
C THR A 90 5.61 11.38 -3.32
N LEU A 91 5.28 10.37 -2.51
CA LEU A 91 5.74 10.29 -1.13
C LEU A 91 7.14 9.68 -1.00
N ALA A 92 7.49 8.71 -1.82
CA ALA A 92 8.72 7.95 -1.74
C ALA A 92 9.32 7.77 -3.15
N PRO A 93 9.89 8.83 -3.76
CA PRO A 93 10.25 8.85 -5.18
C PRO A 93 11.38 7.90 -5.57
N LYS A 94 12.16 7.41 -4.59
CA LYS A 94 13.30 6.52 -4.82
C LYS A 94 13.00 5.02 -4.59
N VAL A 95 11.74 4.64 -4.40
CA VAL A 95 11.37 3.21 -4.32
C VAL A 95 11.60 2.51 -5.64
N LYS A 96 11.92 1.21 -5.59
CA LYS A 96 11.82 0.34 -6.75
C LYS A 96 10.37 -0.15 -6.87
N LEU A 97 9.64 0.36 -7.86
CA LEU A 97 8.22 0.07 -8.03
C LEU A 97 7.97 -1.12 -8.97
N TYR A 98 7.12 -2.04 -8.54
CA TYR A 98 6.61 -3.15 -9.33
C TYR A 98 5.09 -3.04 -9.52
N SER A 99 4.64 -3.10 -10.77
CA SER A 99 3.22 -3.10 -11.13
C SER A 99 2.74 -4.51 -11.43
N ALA A 100 1.79 -5.04 -10.66
CA ALA A 100 1.06 -6.26 -10.96
C ALA A 100 -0.35 -5.91 -11.43
N ASP A 101 -0.64 -6.10 -12.73
CA ASP A 101 -2.01 -5.97 -13.25
C ASP A 101 -2.81 -7.24 -12.96
N VAL A 102 -3.70 -7.17 -11.96
CA VAL A 102 -4.56 -8.28 -11.50
C VAL A 102 -6.02 -8.14 -11.95
N PHE A 103 -6.38 -7.05 -12.64
CA PHE A 103 -7.74 -6.80 -13.12
C PHE A 103 -7.90 -7.05 -14.63
N GLY A 104 -6.87 -6.70 -15.40
CA GLY A 104 -6.96 -6.67 -16.85
C GLY A 104 -8.06 -5.76 -17.40
N THR A 105 -8.29 -5.84 -18.71
CA THR A 105 -9.19 -4.91 -19.42
C THR A 105 -10.66 -5.07 -19.05
N GLN A 106 -11.03 -6.20 -18.46
CA GLN A 106 -12.40 -6.49 -18.04
C GLN A 106 -12.72 -5.94 -16.64
N GLY A 107 -11.73 -5.44 -15.90
CA GLY A 107 -11.94 -4.87 -14.57
C GLY A 107 -12.37 -5.88 -13.51
N THR A 108 -12.25 -7.18 -13.79
CA THR A 108 -12.59 -8.27 -12.86
C THR A 108 -11.32 -8.84 -12.25
N CYS A 109 -11.30 -9.02 -10.93
CA CYS A 109 -10.17 -9.60 -10.23
C CYS A 109 -10.61 -10.85 -9.45
N GLU A 110 -9.93 -11.96 -9.69
CA GLU A 110 -10.16 -13.22 -8.98
C GLU A 110 -9.15 -13.38 -7.83
N VAL A 111 -9.57 -14.06 -6.76
CA VAL A 111 -8.72 -14.27 -5.57
C VAL A 111 -7.43 -15.01 -5.94
N GLU A 112 -7.55 -16.00 -6.80
CA GLU A 112 -6.45 -16.80 -7.32
C GLU A 112 -5.42 -15.93 -8.05
N THR A 113 -5.89 -14.90 -8.77
CA THR A 113 -5.02 -13.91 -9.44
C THR A 113 -4.26 -13.06 -8.42
N VAL A 114 -4.95 -12.56 -7.39
CA VAL A 114 -4.31 -11.77 -6.32
C VAL A 114 -3.28 -12.61 -5.56
N VAL A 115 -3.62 -13.86 -5.24
CA VAL A 115 -2.70 -14.79 -4.55
C VAL A 115 -1.47 -15.08 -5.39
N ALA A 116 -1.63 -15.33 -6.69
CA ALA A 116 -0.51 -15.55 -7.60
C ALA A 116 0.39 -14.31 -7.70
N ALA A 117 -0.20 -13.13 -7.83
CA ALA A 117 0.55 -11.87 -7.88
C ALA A 117 1.27 -11.56 -6.56
N LEU A 118 0.63 -11.83 -5.41
CA LEU A 118 1.22 -11.61 -4.10
C LEU A 118 2.44 -12.53 -3.91
N ARG A 119 2.29 -13.82 -4.24
CA ARG A 119 3.42 -14.77 -4.21
C ARG A 119 4.53 -14.36 -5.16
N HIS A 120 4.22 -13.91 -6.38
CA HIS A 120 5.24 -13.43 -7.31
C HIS A 120 5.98 -12.20 -6.77
N ALA A 121 5.27 -11.24 -6.16
CA ALA A 121 5.88 -10.07 -5.55
C ALA A 121 6.85 -10.46 -4.41
N ILE A 122 6.48 -11.45 -3.61
CA ILE A 122 7.30 -11.94 -2.49
C ILE A 122 8.49 -12.78 -2.99
N ASP A 123 8.25 -13.72 -3.91
CA ASP A 123 9.22 -14.76 -4.28
C ASP A 123 10.15 -14.35 -5.42
N VAL A 124 9.69 -13.54 -6.36
CA VAL A 124 10.45 -13.15 -7.55
C VAL A 124 10.97 -11.73 -7.41
N TRP A 125 10.09 -10.77 -7.12
CA TRP A 125 10.48 -9.37 -6.98
C TRP A 125 11.12 -9.05 -5.63
N LYS A 126 10.98 -9.93 -4.63
CA LYS A 126 11.52 -9.78 -3.28
C LYS A 126 11.14 -8.43 -2.66
N VAL A 127 9.89 -8.02 -2.83
CA VAL A 127 9.43 -6.72 -2.33
C VAL A 127 9.35 -6.68 -0.80
N LYS A 128 9.49 -5.48 -0.24
CA LYS A 128 9.32 -5.22 1.20
C LYS A 128 7.91 -4.75 1.53
N VAL A 129 7.25 -4.08 0.59
CA VAL A 129 5.90 -3.51 0.75
C VAL A 129 5.01 -3.95 -0.40
N VAL A 130 3.77 -4.31 -0.09
CA VAL A 130 2.70 -4.59 -1.03
C VAL A 130 1.52 -3.68 -0.72
N ASN A 131 1.04 -2.95 -1.73
CA ASN A 131 -0.17 -2.15 -1.66
C ASN A 131 -1.34 -2.87 -2.37
N LEU A 132 -2.41 -3.13 -1.64
CA LEU A 132 -3.67 -3.69 -2.11
C LEU A 132 -4.78 -2.63 -2.02
N SER A 133 -4.84 -1.73 -3.01
CA SER A 133 -5.94 -0.75 -3.16
C SER A 133 -7.18 -1.39 -3.80
N LEU A 134 -7.50 -2.61 -3.38
CA LEU A 134 -8.61 -3.41 -3.89
C LEU A 134 -9.36 -4.05 -2.74
N GLY A 135 -10.61 -4.41 -3.02
CA GLY A 135 -11.46 -5.06 -2.04
C GLY A 135 -12.51 -5.92 -2.72
N VAL A 136 -12.76 -7.10 -2.18
CA VAL A 136 -13.89 -7.93 -2.58
C VAL A 136 -14.90 -7.95 -1.43
N PRO A 137 -16.12 -7.41 -1.65
CA PRO A 137 -17.19 -7.47 -0.67
C PRO A 137 -17.46 -8.89 -0.20
N GLU A 138 -17.78 -9.03 1.08
CA GLU A 138 -17.98 -10.32 1.74
C GLU A 138 -18.96 -11.23 0.99
N HIS A 139 -20.08 -10.67 0.49
CA HIS A 139 -21.11 -11.41 -0.24
C HIS A 139 -20.62 -11.97 -1.59
N ARG A 140 -19.55 -11.42 -2.20
CA ARG A 140 -18.92 -11.98 -3.41
C ARG A 140 -17.84 -13.01 -3.09
N LEU A 141 -17.32 -13.00 -1.86
CA LEU A 141 -16.36 -13.96 -1.33
C LEU A 141 -17.02 -15.13 -0.59
N GLN A 142 -18.31 -15.42 -0.80
CA GLN A 142 -19.07 -16.44 -0.06
C GLN A 142 -18.44 -17.84 -0.02
N GLN A 143 -17.48 -18.15 -0.91
CA GLN A 143 -16.69 -19.37 -0.85
C GLN A 143 -15.58 -19.28 0.21
N LEU A 144 -15.81 -19.90 1.38
CA LEU A 144 -14.82 -20.03 2.47
C LEU A 144 -13.40 -20.43 2.00
N PRO A 145 -13.21 -21.35 1.03
CA PRO A 145 -11.87 -21.73 0.59
C PRO A 145 -11.05 -20.56 0.01
N ARG A 146 -11.69 -19.67 -0.76
CA ARG A 146 -11.01 -18.51 -1.35
C ARG A 146 -10.57 -17.51 -0.30
N ARG A 147 -11.41 -17.26 0.70
CA ARG A 147 -11.03 -16.40 1.84
C ARG A 147 -9.81 -16.96 2.56
N GLN A 148 -9.84 -18.25 2.89
CA GLN A 148 -8.71 -18.91 3.55
C GLN A 148 -7.44 -18.89 2.69
N GLN A 149 -7.56 -19.09 1.37
CA GLN A 149 -6.41 -19.03 0.46
C GLN A 149 -5.77 -17.64 0.44
N LEU A 150 -6.58 -16.58 0.36
CA LEU A 150 -6.07 -15.21 0.40
C LEU A 150 -5.44 -14.88 1.76
N PHE A 151 -6.08 -15.29 2.86
CA PHE A 151 -5.55 -15.09 4.20
C PHE A 151 -4.19 -15.79 4.38
N LYS A 152 -4.08 -17.05 3.96
CA LYS A 152 -2.83 -17.80 4.01
C LYS A 152 -1.70 -17.11 3.21
N ALA A 153 -2.00 -16.55 2.05
CA ALA A 153 -1.01 -15.82 1.26
C ALA A 153 -0.54 -14.52 1.96
N ILE A 154 -1.44 -13.87 2.71
CA ILE A 154 -1.09 -12.69 3.54
C ILE A 154 -0.26 -13.10 4.76
N GLU A 155 -0.55 -14.24 5.39
CA GLU A 155 0.30 -14.82 6.45
C GLU A 155 1.69 -15.18 5.92
N GLU A 156 1.78 -15.80 4.74
CA GLU A 156 3.03 -16.10 4.05
C GLU A 156 3.87 -14.81 3.84
N ALA A 157 3.23 -13.69 3.47
CA ALA A 157 3.88 -12.39 3.34
C ALA A 157 4.49 -11.92 4.67
N TYR A 158 3.71 -11.98 5.75
CA TYR A 158 4.16 -11.57 7.08
C TYR A 158 5.38 -12.37 7.57
N PHE A 159 5.34 -13.69 7.43
CA PHE A 159 6.47 -14.56 7.84
C PHE A 159 7.71 -14.41 6.95
N ARG A 160 7.60 -13.73 5.81
CA ARG A 160 8.73 -13.35 4.95
C ARG A 160 9.09 -11.88 5.06
N ASP A 161 8.69 -11.23 6.16
CA ASP A 161 8.99 -9.83 6.48
C ASP A 161 8.43 -8.81 5.46
N VAL A 162 7.35 -9.15 4.76
CA VAL A 162 6.69 -8.28 3.78
C VAL A 162 5.49 -7.59 4.41
N LEU A 163 5.42 -6.27 4.26
CA LEU A 163 4.29 -5.47 4.72
C LEU A 163 3.19 -5.48 3.69
N VAL A 164 1.97 -5.82 4.09
CA VAL A 164 0.79 -5.78 3.23
C VAL A 164 -0.16 -4.69 3.74
N PHE A 165 -0.40 -3.68 2.91
CA PHE A 165 -1.38 -2.63 3.15
C PHE A 165 -2.65 -2.91 2.36
N ALA A 166 -3.81 -2.86 3.01
CA ALA A 166 -5.09 -3.19 2.38
C ALA A 166 -6.15 -2.11 2.59
N ALA A 167 -6.81 -1.71 1.49
CA ALA A 167 -7.90 -0.74 1.53
C ALA A 167 -9.16 -1.32 2.16
N ALA A 168 -9.75 -0.57 3.09
CA ALA A 168 -11.11 -0.79 3.56
C ALA A 168 -12.13 -0.54 2.43
N ASN A 169 -13.41 -0.79 2.71
CA ASN A 169 -14.48 -0.52 1.75
C ASN A 169 -14.87 0.98 1.77
N ASN A 170 -15.08 1.58 0.60
CA ASN A 170 -15.56 2.96 0.50
C ASN A 170 -16.98 3.17 1.03
N ASP A 171 -17.80 2.11 1.06
CA ASP A 171 -19.20 2.09 1.52
C ASP A 171 -19.34 1.63 3.01
N HIS A 172 -18.26 1.73 3.80
CA HIS A 172 -18.26 1.38 5.24
C HIS A 172 -19.22 2.30 6.03
N PRO A 173 -20.06 1.79 6.97
CA PRO A 173 -19.90 0.58 7.80
C PRO A 173 -20.70 -0.67 7.41
N ILE A 174 -21.49 -0.63 6.34
CA ILE A 174 -22.47 -1.71 6.08
C ILE A 174 -21.81 -2.93 5.42
N THR A 175 -20.74 -2.73 4.66
CA THR A 175 -20.16 -3.79 3.81
C THR A 175 -18.71 -4.13 4.20
N ARG A 176 -18.53 -5.30 4.83
CA ARG A 176 -17.21 -5.91 5.03
C ARG A 176 -16.56 -6.25 3.69
N SER A 177 -15.26 -5.96 3.56
CA SER A 177 -14.49 -6.20 2.34
C SER A 177 -13.11 -6.75 2.67
N TYR A 178 -12.72 -7.80 1.98
CA TYR A 178 -11.41 -8.42 2.14
C TYR A 178 -10.44 -7.90 1.07
N PRO A 179 -9.13 -7.78 1.37
CA PRO A 179 -8.47 -8.35 2.54
C PRO A 179 -8.53 -7.50 3.81
N ALA A 180 -8.89 -6.22 3.78
CA ALA A 180 -8.71 -5.30 4.91
C ALA A 180 -9.38 -5.71 6.24
N VAL A 181 -10.45 -6.50 6.21
CA VAL A 181 -11.09 -7.03 7.44
C VAL A 181 -10.41 -8.30 7.99
N TYR A 182 -9.37 -8.85 7.36
CA TYR A 182 -8.58 -9.89 8.02
C TYR A 182 -7.95 -9.32 9.28
N SER A 183 -8.00 -10.11 10.35
CA SER A 183 -7.19 -9.84 11.55
C SER A 183 -5.71 -9.83 11.18
N PRO A 184 -4.82 -9.20 12.00
CA PRO A 184 -3.39 -9.14 11.74
C PRO A 184 -2.87 -10.46 11.20
N PRO A 185 -2.21 -10.42 10.02
CA PRO A 185 -0.95 -9.69 9.97
C PRO A 185 -0.81 -8.52 8.97
N LEU A 186 -1.89 -8.11 8.29
CA LEU A 186 -1.85 -6.93 7.40
C LEU A 186 -2.06 -5.60 8.15
N ILE A 187 -1.86 -4.48 7.43
CA ILE A 187 -2.18 -3.12 7.88
C ILE A 187 -3.40 -2.64 7.09
N SER A 188 -4.54 -2.51 7.78
CA SER A 188 -5.81 -2.11 7.19
C SER A 188 -5.98 -0.59 7.22
N VAL A 189 -6.39 0.00 6.09
CA VAL A 189 -6.40 1.45 5.89
C VAL A 189 -7.76 1.93 5.38
N ASP A 190 -8.35 2.87 6.12
CA ASP A 190 -9.54 3.63 5.75
C ASP A 190 -9.19 5.06 5.33
N LYS A 191 -10.16 5.77 4.75
CA LYS A 191 -9.99 7.16 4.32
C LYS A 191 -10.08 8.14 5.48
N GLY A 192 -9.09 9.02 5.58
CA GLY A 192 -9.12 10.20 6.44
C GLY A 192 -9.04 11.50 5.63
N LEU A 193 -9.60 12.57 6.18
CA LEU A 193 -9.56 13.91 5.59
C LEU A 193 -8.42 14.71 6.21
N PHE A 194 -7.18 14.36 5.86
CA PHE A 194 -5.98 15.08 6.29
C PHE A 194 -5.56 16.07 5.19
N ASP A 195 -5.08 17.25 5.55
CA ASP A 195 -4.53 18.20 4.57
C ASP A 195 -3.11 17.80 4.12
N ASP A 196 -2.29 17.32 5.06
CA ASP A 196 -0.95 16.81 4.78
C ASP A 196 -1.01 15.42 4.12
N PRO A 197 -0.35 15.18 2.96
CA PRO A 197 -0.17 13.85 2.38
C PRO A 197 0.45 12.81 3.32
N LEU A 198 1.25 13.23 4.30
CA LEU A 198 1.84 12.36 5.31
C LEU A 198 0.95 12.19 6.55
N GLY A 199 -0.25 12.78 6.54
CA GLY A 199 -1.22 12.69 7.62
C GLY A 199 -1.88 11.33 7.69
N PHE A 200 -1.88 10.75 8.89
CA PHE A 200 -2.55 9.50 9.21
C PHE A 200 -2.94 9.44 10.68
N ALA A 201 -3.82 8.51 11.04
CA ALA A 201 -4.24 8.25 12.42
C ALA A 201 -4.43 6.77 12.68
N TYR A 202 -4.30 6.34 13.94
CA TYR A 202 -4.77 5.04 14.39
C TYR A 202 -6.17 5.19 15.01
N LEU A 203 -7.16 4.54 14.42
CA LEU A 203 -8.55 4.57 14.84
C LEU A 203 -9.22 3.22 14.57
N LEU A 204 -9.07 2.29 15.50
CA LEU A 204 -9.63 0.94 15.37
C LEU A 204 -11.16 0.94 15.28
N ARG A 205 -11.72 0.45 14.17
CA ARG A 205 -13.17 0.22 13.95
C ARG A 205 -13.39 -1.02 13.10
N ASP A 206 -14.18 -1.98 13.58
CA ASP A 206 -14.59 -3.18 12.81
C ASP A 206 -13.45 -3.90 12.07
N GLN A 207 -12.26 -3.99 12.71
CA GLN A 207 -10.99 -4.58 12.21
C GLN A 207 -10.15 -3.69 11.29
N ILE A 208 -10.59 -2.46 11.02
CA ILE A 208 -9.80 -1.45 10.31
C ILE A 208 -9.04 -0.59 11.31
N GLU A 209 -7.72 -0.48 11.16
CA GLU A 209 -6.84 0.06 12.19
C GLU A 209 -6.39 1.50 11.93
N PHE A 210 -6.11 1.84 10.69
CA PHE A 210 -5.53 3.13 10.32
C PHE A 210 -6.46 3.92 9.40
N GLN A 211 -6.34 5.24 9.48
CA GLN A 211 -6.82 6.18 8.46
C GLN A 211 -5.63 6.94 7.90
N ALA A 212 -5.65 7.28 6.61
CA ALA A 212 -4.60 8.08 5.97
C ALA A 212 -5.17 9.11 4.98
N HIS A 213 -4.34 10.06 4.54
CA HIS A 213 -4.70 11.04 3.52
C HIS A 213 -5.32 10.34 2.30
N SER A 214 -6.51 10.77 1.89
CA SER A 214 -7.36 9.96 1.03
C SER A 214 -7.61 10.56 -0.35
N ARG A 215 -6.75 11.44 -0.85
CA ARG A 215 -6.84 12.00 -2.21
C ARG A 215 -5.57 11.72 -2.99
N GLY A 216 -5.71 11.34 -4.26
CA GLY A 216 -4.62 11.29 -5.23
C GLY A 216 -4.45 12.60 -6.01
N TYR A 217 -3.44 12.60 -6.87
CA TYR A 217 -2.98 13.79 -7.59
C TYR A 217 -3.13 13.70 -9.11
N LEU A 218 -3.41 12.48 -9.61
CA LEU A 218 -3.45 12.17 -11.03
C LEU A 218 -4.69 11.33 -11.35
N GLY A 219 -5.45 11.73 -12.37
CA GLY A 219 -6.65 11.03 -12.83
C GLY A 219 -7.98 11.69 -12.41
N PRO A 220 -9.09 11.30 -13.06
CA PRO A 220 -10.37 12.02 -12.98
C PRO A 220 -11.04 11.99 -11.60
N PHE A 221 -10.81 10.93 -10.82
CA PHE A 221 -11.43 10.73 -9.49
C PHE A 221 -10.43 10.88 -8.34
N ALA A 222 -9.21 11.31 -8.64
CA ALA A 222 -8.15 11.34 -7.65
C ALA A 222 -8.45 12.32 -6.50
N ARG A 223 -9.21 13.38 -6.75
CA ARG A 223 -9.55 14.39 -5.73
C ARG A 223 -10.68 13.97 -4.79
N GLU A 224 -11.44 12.92 -5.13
CA GLU A 224 -12.50 12.40 -4.29
C GLU A 224 -11.93 11.47 -3.21
N PRO A 225 -12.26 11.68 -1.92
CA PRO A 225 -11.77 10.83 -0.83
C PRO A 225 -12.11 9.35 -1.00
N ALA A 226 -11.10 8.49 -1.10
CA ALA A 226 -11.27 7.05 -1.21
C ALA A 226 -10.22 6.25 -0.41
N THR A 227 -10.60 5.05 0.05
CA THR A 227 -9.70 4.10 0.73
C THR A 227 -8.58 3.65 -0.20
N SER A 228 -8.85 3.50 -1.50
CA SER A 228 -7.86 3.19 -2.53
C SER A 228 -6.74 4.23 -2.63
N TRP A 229 -7.00 5.48 -2.24
CA TRP A 229 -6.00 6.55 -2.18
C TRP A 229 -5.32 6.59 -0.80
N ALA A 230 -6.05 6.28 0.28
CA ALA A 230 -5.48 6.25 1.63
C ALA A 230 -4.42 5.17 1.81
N THR A 231 -4.66 3.96 1.31
CA THR A 231 -3.73 2.83 1.40
C THR A 231 -2.32 3.15 0.85
N PRO A 232 -2.16 3.71 -0.37
CA PRO A 232 -0.84 4.05 -0.90
C PRO A 232 -0.18 5.22 -0.17
N HIS A 233 -0.93 6.12 0.47
CA HIS A 233 -0.32 7.13 1.36
C HIS A 233 0.37 6.45 2.54
N LEU A 234 -0.31 5.53 3.23
CA LEU A 234 0.29 4.84 4.37
C LEU A 234 1.41 3.87 3.94
N ALA A 235 1.26 3.20 2.80
CA ALA A 235 2.32 2.37 2.24
C ALA A 235 3.56 3.20 1.85
N GLY A 236 3.37 4.39 1.27
CA GLY A 236 4.43 5.34 0.96
C GLY A 236 5.14 5.84 2.23
N ILE A 237 4.39 6.19 3.28
CA ILE A 237 4.94 6.54 4.60
C ILE A 237 5.82 5.39 5.15
N ALA A 238 5.35 4.15 5.07
CA ALA A 238 6.14 3.00 5.50
C ALA A 238 7.41 2.82 4.66
N ALA A 239 7.35 3.02 3.34
CA ALA A 239 8.54 3.00 2.48
C ALA A 239 9.56 4.09 2.85
N ARG A 240 9.10 5.30 3.21
CA ARG A 240 9.98 6.36 3.74
C ARG A 240 10.71 5.90 5.01
N ILE A 241 9.98 5.34 5.97
CA ILE A 241 10.58 4.81 7.23
C ILE A 241 11.57 3.68 6.94
N LEU A 242 11.20 2.74 6.05
CA LEU A 242 12.05 1.61 5.68
C LEU A 242 13.34 2.05 4.99
N SER A 243 13.36 3.16 4.25
CA SER A 243 14.62 3.68 3.70
C SER A 243 15.60 4.19 4.76
N LEU A 244 15.13 4.53 5.96
CA LEU A 244 15.98 4.87 7.10
C LEU A 244 16.44 3.63 7.88
N LYS A 245 15.60 2.59 7.93
CA LYS A 245 15.87 1.33 8.66
C LYS A 245 15.26 0.13 7.89
N PRO A 246 15.99 -0.45 6.91
CA PRO A 246 15.43 -1.41 5.95
C PRO A 246 15.01 -2.77 6.52
N ASP A 247 15.57 -3.15 7.67
CA ASP A 247 15.38 -4.43 8.33
C ASP A 247 14.18 -4.46 9.30
N LEU A 248 13.44 -3.36 9.44
CA LEU A 248 12.22 -3.31 10.25
C LEU A 248 11.21 -4.37 9.81
N LYS A 249 10.65 -5.05 10.80
CA LYS A 249 9.64 -6.09 10.64
C LYS A 249 8.23 -5.49 10.53
N PRO A 250 7.24 -6.22 9.99
CA PRO A 250 5.88 -5.71 9.87
C PRO A 250 5.27 -5.21 11.19
N PHE A 251 5.49 -5.94 12.30
CA PHE A 251 4.99 -5.54 13.62
C PHE A 251 5.70 -4.28 14.17
N GLU A 252 6.98 -4.07 13.84
CA GLU A 252 7.73 -2.88 14.25
C GLU A 252 7.24 -1.65 13.51
N ILE A 253 7.04 -1.73 12.19
CA ILE A 253 6.46 -0.62 11.42
C ILE A 253 5.07 -0.27 11.94
N LYS A 254 4.22 -1.26 12.20
CA LYS A 254 2.89 -1.03 12.77
C LYS A 254 2.96 -0.33 14.14
N THR A 255 3.92 -0.72 14.98
CA THR A 255 4.18 -0.10 16.27
C THR A 255 4.68 1.34 16.12
N ILE A 256 5.60 1.60 15.19
CA ILE A 256 6.13 2.94 14.90
C ILE A 256 5.00 3.86 14.41
N LEU A 257 4.16 3.40 13.48
CA LEU A 257 2.99 4.16 13.01
C LEU A 257 2.06 4.51 14.18
N TYR A 258 1.75 3.55 15.04
CA TYR A 258 0.93 3.79 16.23
C TYR A 258 1.56 4.80 17.19
N TRP A 259 2.87 4.69 17.46
CA TRP A 259 3.58 5.61 18.36
C TRP A 259 3.69 7.02 17.79
N MET A 260 3.95 7.17 16.48
CA MET A 260 3.95 8.47 15.83
C MET A 260 2.58 9.17 15.94
N PHE A 261 1.49 8.43 15.79
CA PHE A 261 0.15 8.98 16.03
C PHE A 261 -0.10 9.36 17.50
N ARG A 262 0.47 8.62 18.45
CA ARG A 262 0.38 8.98 19.87
C ARG A 262 1.19 10.23 20.21
N ALA A 263 2.33 10.43 19.56
CA ALA A 263 3.23 11.55 19.79
C ALA A 263 2.70 12.89 19.23
N THR A 264 1.66 12.87 18.38
CA THR A 264 1.00 14.08 17.86
C THR A 264 -0.19 14.55 18.67
N LYS A 265 -0.54 13.84 19.75
CA LYS A 265 -1.60 14.21 20.70
C LYS A 265 -1.01 14.86 21.94
#